data_AF-W2XX77-F1
#
_entry.id   AF-W2XX77-F1
#
_cell.length_a   1.000
_cell.length_b   1.000
_cell.length_c   1.000
_cell.angle_alpha   90.00
_cell.angle_beta   90.00
_cell.angle_gamma   90.00
#
_symmetry.space_group_name_H-M   'P 1'
#
loop_
_entity.id
_entity.type
_entity.pdbx_description
1 polymer ?
#
loop_
_entity_poly.entity_id
_entity_poly.type
_entity_poly.pdbx_seq_one_letter_code
_entity_poly.pdbx_strand_id
1 'polypeptide(L)'
;VARKFSCDRSSVSRLWTQYQSICTNGISGGEWRSRIKTNSGGKQIDRDEVAQKLSQVPAEQRIVMRRTAVAAALTRYPVSAMLKEGRLHRRSTRIKPALTTENKHMRVEHVLSYIDDATHNFEPMENVIHIDEKWFNQDKNTRTYMLL
;
A
#
# COMPACT_ATOMS: atom_id res chain seq x y z
N VAL A 1 19.55 45.53 9.79
CA VAL A 1 19.40 44.72 8.55
C VAL A 1 18.82 43.34 8.84
N ALA A 2 19.51 42.43 9.55
CA ALA A 2 19.03 41.05 9.79
C ALA A 2 17.61 40.94 10.38
N ARG A 3 17.30 41.72 11.44
CA ARG A 3 15.94 41.77 12.03
C ARG A 3 14.84 42.23 11.06
N LYS A 4 15.17 43.08 10.08
CA LYS A 4 14.21 43.59 9.09
C LYS A 4 13.79 42.50 8.09
N PHE A 5 14.67 41.52 7.85
CA PHE A 5 14.45 40.42 6.92
C PHE A 5 14.22 39.07 7.62
N SER A 6 13.99 39.08 8.94
CA SER A 6 13.77 37.89 9.77
C SER A 6 14.80 36.78 9.54
N CYS A 7 16.07 37.16 9.36
CA CYS A 7 17.16 36.25 9.09
C CYS A 7 18.31 36.43 10.08
N ASP A 8 19.15 35.39 10.20
CA ASP A 8 20.31 35.44 11.08
C ASP A 8 21.38 36.41 10.59
N ARG A 9 22.11 37.02 11.53
CA ARG A 9 23.20 37.97 11.21
C ARG A 9 24.28 37.31 10.35
N SER A 10 24.57 36.02 10.56
CA SER A 10 25.57 35.29 9.76
C SER A 10 25.15 35.16 8.30
N SER A 11 23.85 34.96 8.02
CA SER A 11 23.32 34.90 6.67
C SER A 11 23.50 36.22 5.93
N VAL A 12 23.19 37.35 6.60
CA VAL A 12 23.41 38.70 6.04
C VAL A 12 24.90 38.94 5.78
N SER A 13 25.77 38.56 6.72
CA SER A 13 27.22 38.72 6.57
C SER A 13 27.77 37.90 5.40
N ARG A 14 27.34 36.64 5.26
CA ARG A 14 27.75 35.77 4.14
C ARG A 14 27.33 36.35 2.78
N LEU A 15 26.09 36.81 2.68
CA LEU A 15 25.60 37.46 1.45
C LEU A 15 26.37 38.74 1.13
N TRP A 16 26.71 39.53 2.15
CA TRP A 16 27.47 40.77 1.96
C TRP A 16 28.91 40.53 1.50
N THR A 17 29.65 39.65 2.16
CA THR A 17 31.01 39.27 1.75
C THR A 17 31.01 38.67 0.34
N GLN A 18 29.99 37.89 0.01
CA GLN A 18 29.81 37.34 -1.34
C GLN A 18 29.58 38.45 -2.37
N TYR A 19 28.69 39.40 -2.10
CA TYR A 19 28.44 40.54 -2.97
C TYR A 19 29.73 41.33 -3.23
N GLN A 20 30.51 41.63 -2.18
CA GLN A 20 31.79 42.31 -2.30
C GLN A 20 32.75 41.56 -3.24
N SER A 21 32.92 40.24 -3.06
CA SER A 21 33.78 39.41 -3.91
C SER A 21 33.35 39.40 -5.38
N ILE A 22 32.06 39.38 -5.67
CA ILE A 22 31.54 39.38 -7.05
C ILE A 22 31.77 40.74 -7.71
N CYS A 23 31.57 41.84 -6.97
CA CYS A 23 31.87 43.18 -7.45
C CYS A 23 33.38 43.35 -7.74
N THR A 24 34.26 42.77 -6.91
CA THR A 24 35.72 42.76 -7.18
C THR A 24 36.07 42.00 -8.46
N ASN A 25 35.30 40.97 -8.82
CA ASN A 25 35.48 40.19 -10.05
C ASN A 25 34.84 40.85 -11.29
N GLY A 26 34.42 42.11 -11.22
CA GLY A 26 34.00 42.90 -12.39
C GLY A 26 32.51 42.78 -12.78
N ILE A 27 31.70 42.08 -11.97
CA ILE A 27 30.25 42.00 -12.19
C ILE A 27 29.58 43.15 -11.44
N SER A 28 29.43 44.28 -12.12
CA SER A 28 28.71 45.45 -11.60
C SER A 28 27.25 45.10 -11.30
N GLY A 29 26.85 45.22 -10.03
CA GLY A 29 25.49 44.89 -9.56
C GLY A 29 25.37 43.55 -8.82
N GLY A 30 26.44 42.75 -8.75
CA GLY A 30 26.45 41.46 -8.06
C GLY A 30 25.74 40.32 -8.83
N GLU A 31 25.82 39.10 -8.29
CA GLU A 31 25.15 37.91 -8.84
C GLU A 31 24.08 37.42 -7.85
N TRP A 32 22.80 37.47 -8.27
CA TRP A 32 21.64 37.12 -7.43
C TRP A 32 21.08 35.72 -7.71
N ARG A 33 21.69 34.98 -8.65
CA ARG A 33 21.23 33.63 -9.02
C ARG A 33 21.47 32.64 -7.89
N SER A 34 20.50 31.75 -7.69
CA SER A 34 20.66 30.64 -6.76
C SER A 34 21.84 29.76 -7.20
N ARG A 35 22.75 29.47 -6.26
CA ARG A 35 23.86 28.53 -6.47
C ARG A 35 23.46 27.08 -6.19
N ILE A 36 22.19 26.85 -5.89
CA ILE A 36 21.63 25.50 -5.76
C ILE A 36 21.72 24.84 -7.13
N LYS A 37 22.43 23.70 -7.20
CA LYS A 37 22.57 22.95 -8.45
C LYS A 37 21.19 22.54 -8.97
N THR A 38 20.98 22.63 -10.27
CA THR A 38 19.69 22.41 -10.95
C THR A 38 19.06 21.04 -10.64
N ASN A 39 19.87 20.03 -10.32
CA ASN A 39 19.45 18.66 -9.95
C ASN A 39 19.89 18.27 -8.52
N SER A 40 19.70 19.16 -7.56
CA SER A 40 20.09 18.97 -6.15
C SER A 40 19.07 18.20 -5.31
N GLY A 41 17.88 17.91 -5.85
CA GLY A 41 16.85 17.12 -5.17
C GLY A 41 17.16 15.62 -5.11
N GLY A 42 16.44 14.92 -4.24
CA GLY A 42 16.47 13.45 -4.18
C GLY A 42 16.08 12.84 -5.52
N LYS A 43 16.82 11.82 -5.96
CA LYS A 43 16.54 11.11 -7.21
C LYS A 43 15.27 10.29 -7.07
N GLN A 44 14.45 10.29 -8.11
CA GLN A 44 13.26 9.45 -8.16
C GLN A 44 13.66 7.98 -8.19
N ILE A 45 12.94 7.17 -7.42
CA ILE A 45 13.13 5.72 -7.41
C ILE A 45 12.42 5.16 -8.64
N ASP A 46 13.14 4.37 -9.43
CA ASP A 46 12.56 3.67 -10.58
C ASP A 46 11.51 2.67 -10.10
N ARG A 47 10.29 2.84 -10.62
CA ARG A 47 9.14 2.02 -10.26
C ARG A 47 9.16 0.66 -10.97
N ASP A 48 9.79 0.57 -12.14
CA ASP A 48 9.92 -0.68 -12.87
C ASP A 48 10.91 -1.61 -12.16
N GLU A 49 12.02 -1.05 -11.67
CA GLU A 49 12.98 -1.77 -10.82
C GLU A 49 12.31 -2.28 -9.53
N VAL A 50 11.47 -1.45 -8.91
CA VAL A 50 10.71 -1.83 -7.71
C VAL A 50 9.72 -2.95 -8.01
N ALA A 51 9.01 -2.88 -9.15
CA ALA A 51 8.10 -3.94 -9.59
C ALA A 51 8.85 -5.25 -9.85
N GLN A 52 10.02 -5.20 -10.49
CA GLN A 52 10.87 -6.37 -10.72
C GLN A 52 11.32 -7.01 -9.40
N LYS A 53 11.75 -6.23 -8.41
CA LYS A 53 12.11 -6.76 -7.08
C LYS A 53 10.91 -7.37 -6.37
N LEU A 54 9.73 -6.76 -6.48
CA LEU A 54 8.49 -7.28 -5.89
C LEU A 54 7.99 -8.55 -6.57
N SER A 55 8.25 -8.74 -7.87
CA SER A 55 7.83 -9.94 -8.60
C SER A 55 8.65 -11.18 -8.22
N GLN A 56 9.90 -11.00 -7.76
CA GLN A 56 10.72 -12.09 -7.21
C GLN A 56 10.21 -12.61 -5.86
N VAL A 57 9.38 -11.83 -5.14
CA VAL A 57 8.79 -12.27 -3.88
C VAL A 57 7.47 -13.01 -4.14
N PRO A 58 7.31 -14.27 -3.69
CA PRO A 58 6.07 -15.02 -3.84
C PRO A 58 4.87 -14.24 -3.31
N ALA A 59 3.73 -14.28 -4.03
CA ALA A 59 2.52 -13.55 -3.65
C ALA A 59 2.06 -13.86 -2.22
N GLU A 60 2.21 -15.11 -1.79
CA GLU A 60 1.88 -15.59 -0.44
C GLU A 60 2.63 -14.85 0.68
N GLN A 61 3.83 -14.35 0.39
CA GLN A 61 4.64 -13.60 1.35
C GLN A 61 4.37 -12.09 1.28
N ARG A 62 3.68 -11.63 0.23
CA ARG A 62 3.38 -10.21 -0.01
C ARG A 62 2.13 -9.71 0.72
N ILE A 63 1.94 -10.11 1.98
CA ILE A 63 0.75 -9.77 2.78
C ILE A 63 0.94 -8.44 3.52
N VAL A 64 2.04 -8.33 4.27
CA VAL A 64 2.33 -7.18 5.14
C VAL A 64 3.38 -6.32 4.48
N MET A 65 3.06 -5.04 4.24
CA MET A 65 3.91 -4.11 3.48
C MET A 65 5.36 -4.09 3.97
N ARG A 66 5.57 -4.10 5.30
CA ARG A 66 6.90 -4.13 5.91
C ARG A 66 7.64 -5.44 5.58
N ARG A 67 6.98 -6.59 5.71
CA ARG A 67 7.58 -7.90 5.41
C ARG A 67 7.87 -8.03 3.91
N THR A 68 6.93 -7.61 3.07
CA THR A 68 7.11 -7.54 1.61
C THR A 68 8.33 -6.71 1.23
N ALA A 69 8.48 -5.52 1.82
CA ALA A 69 9.62 -4.64 1.56
C ALA A 69 10.94 -5.31 1.95
N VAL A 70 11.01 -5.89 3.16
CA VAL A 70 12.21 -6.62 3.63
C VAL A 70 12.54 -7.80 2.71
N ALA A 71 11.54 -8.61 2.34
CA ALA A 71 11.72 -9.75 1.44
C ALA A 71 12.19 -9.33 0.04
N ALA A 72 11.76 -8.16 -0.45
CA ALA A 72 12.19 -7.61 -1.73
C ALA A 72 13.51 -6.79 -1.65
N ALA A 73 14.18 -6.75 -0.49
CA ALA A 73 15.35 -5.90 -0.23
C ALA A 73 15.09 -4.40 -0.54
N LEU A 74 13.88 -3.93 -0.22
CA LEU A 74 13.43 -2.55 -0.41
C LEU A 74 13.13 -1.88 0.93
N THR A 75 13.16 -0.55 0.94
CA THR A 75 12.55 0.21 2.05
C THR A 75 11.02 0.16 1.93
N ARG A 76 10.31 0.56 3.00
CA ARG A 76 8.83 0.59 2.98
C ARG A 76 8.26 1.64 2.02
N TYR A 77 9.00 2.70 1.74
CA TYR A 77 8.51 3.86 0.99
C TYR A 77 8.11 3.51 -0.46
N PRO A 78 8.95 2.84 -1.28
CA PRO A 78 8.59 2.45 -2.65
C PRO A 78 7.34 1.58 -2.73
N VAL A 79 7.19 0.60 -1.82
CA VAL A 79 6.01 -0.28 -1.78
C VAL A 79 4.74 0.52 -1.47
N SER A 80 4.83 1.45 -0.50
CA SER A 80 3.71 2.34 -0.17
C SER A 80 3.34 3.26 -1.34
N ALA A 81 4.34 3.75 -2.07
CA ALA A 81 4.12 4.60 -3.22
C ALA A 81 3.47 3.84 -4.38
N MET A 82 3.94 2.63 -4.69
CA MET A 82 3.33 1.74 -5.69
C MET A 82 1.84 1.46 -5.40
N LEU A 83 1.49 1.25 -4.12
CA LEU A 83 0.08 1.09 -3.70
C LEU A 83 -0.74 2.36 -3.93
N LYS A 84 -0.17 3.53 -3.63
CA LYS A 84 -0.85 4.82 -3.80
C LYS A 84 -1.02 5.19 -5.28
N GLU A 85 -0.03 4.86 -6.08
CA GLU A 85 0.00 5.07 -7.54
C GLU A 85 -0.85 4.03 -8.29
N GLY A 86 -1.39 3.00 -7.62
CA GLY A 86 -2.21 1.96 -8.25
C GLY A 86 -1.40 0.98 -9.11
N ARG A 87 -0.07 0.93 -8.94
CA ARG A 87 0.82 -0.04 -9.62
C ARG A 87 1.01 -1.34 -8.84
N LEU A 88 0.55 -1.35 -7.58
CA LEU A 88 0.47 -2.52 -6.73
C LEU A 88 -0.93 -2.52 -6.11
N HIS A 89 -1.59 -3.67 -6.09
CA HIS A 89 -2.98 -3.82 -5.72
C HIS A 89 -3.12 -4.74 -4.52
N ARG A 90 -3.97 -4.37 -3.57
CA ARG A 90 -4.40 -5.29 -2.51
C ARG A 90 -5.57 -6.13 -3.00
N ARG A 91 -5.42 -7.44 -3.03
CA ARG A 91 -6.48 -8.40 -3.34
C ARG A 91 -6.72 -9.33 -2.18
N SER A 92 -7.96 -9.38 -1.72
CA SER A 92 -8.39 -10.25 -0.63
C SER A 92 -8.92 -11.56 -1.21
N THR A 93 -8.45 -12.67 -0.64
CA THR A 93 -8.91 -14.03 -0.93
C THR A 93 -9.51 -14.61 0.34
N ARG A 94 -10.47 -15.52 0.19
CA ARG A 94 -11.17 -16.16 1.29
C ARG A 94 -11.09 -17.67 1.15
N ILE A 95 -10.84 -18.38 2.25
CA ILE A 95 -10.80 -19.84 2.28
C ILE A 95 -12.18 -20.39 1.91
N LYS A 96 -13.24 -19.81 2.49
CA LYS A 96 -14.61 -20.14 2.10
C LYS A 96 -14.98 -19.39 0.82
N PRO A 97 -15.29 -20.09 -0.27
CA PRO A 97 -15.70 -19.44 -1.52
C PRO A 97 -16.98 -18.63 -1.32
N ALA A 98 -17.14 -17.57 -2.10
CA ALA A 98 -18.39 -16.83 -2.12
C ALA A 98 -19.50 -17.72 -2.71
N LEU A 99 -20.73 -17.60 -2.18
CA LEU A 99 -21.88 -18.29 -2.75
C LEU A 99 -22.18 -17.70 -4.13
N THR A 100 -22.15 -18.55 -5.16
CA THR A 100 -22.69 -18.23 -6.49
C THR A 100 -24.21 -18.09 -6.42
N THR A 101 -24.81 -17.47 -7.42
CA THR A 101 -26.29 -17.40 -7.52
C THR A 101 -26.91 -18.79 -7.49
N GLU A 102 -26.30 -19.75 -8.20
CA GLU A 102 -26.71 -21.16 -8.21
C GLU A 102 -26.61 -21.79 -6.82
N ASN A 103 -25.49 -21.62 -6.12
CA ASN A 103 -25.34 -22.14 -4.77
C ASN A 103 -26.36 -21.53 -3.79
N LYS A 104 -26.77 -20.28 -4.01
CA LYS A 104 -27.84 -19.67 -3.20
C LYS A 104 -29.18 -20.33 -3.51
N HIS A 105 -29.50 -20.56 -4.78
CA HIS A 105 -30.74 -21.22 -5.19
C HIS A 105 -30.83 -22.64 -4.63
N MET A 106 -29.80 -23.47 -4.84
CA MET A 106 -29.75 -24.83 -4.29
C MET A 106 -29.91 -24.87 -2.77
N ARG A 107 -29.35 -23.88 -2.06
CA ARG A 107 -29.52 -23.78 -0.60
C ARG A 107 -30.95 -23.43 -0.20
N VAL A 108 -31.66 -22.63 -0.99
CA VAL A 108 -33.07 -22.33 -0.76
C VAL A 108 -33.91 -23.57 -1.03
N GLU A 109 -33.72 -24.23 -2.16
CA GLU A 109 -34.40 -25.50 -2.51
C GLU A 109 -34.19 -26.57 -1.42
N HIS A 110 -32.96 -26.71 -0.95
CA HIS A 110 -32.64 -27.65 0.13
C HIS A 110 -33.36 -27.32 1.45
N VAL A 111 -33.55 -26.03 1.77
CA VAL A 111 -34.31 -25.66 2.98
C VAL A 111 -35.80 -25.89 2.76
N LEU A 112 -36.32 -25.58 1.56
CA LEU A 112 -37.72 -25.81 1.20
C LEU A 112 -38.09 -27.30 1.28
N SER A 113 -37.17 -28.22 0.96
CA SER A 113 -37.45 -29.67 1.09
C SER A 113 -37.67 -30.14 2.53
N TYR A 114 -37.37 -29.31 3.53
CA TYR A 114 -37.67 -29.60 4.95
C TYR A 114 -38.87 -28.82 5.48
N ILE A 115 -39.65 -28.18 4.62
CA ILE A 115 -40.88 -27.48 5.00
C ILE A 115 -42.05 -28.26 4.42
N ASP A 116 -43.03 -28.58 5.26
CA ASP A 116 -44.29 -29.16 4.81
C ASP A 116 -45.16 -28.07 4.15
N ASP A 117 -45.48 -28.23 2.87
CA ASP A 117 -46.30 -27.28 2.10
C ASP A 117 -47.71 -27.07 2.67
N ALA A 118 -48.28 -28.06 3.37
CA ALA A 118 -49.62 -27.96 3.91
C ALA A 118 -49.64 -27.17 5.23
N THR A 119 -48.74 -27.53 6.15
CA THR A 119 -48.72 -26.95 7.50
C THR A 119 -47.75 -25.78 7.65
N HIS A 120 -46.86 -25.58 6.68
CA HIS A 120 -45.76 -24.60 6.69
C HIS A 120 -44.80 -24.77 7.88
N ASN A 121 -44.77 -25.96 8.48
CA ASN A 121 -43.86 -26.30 9.57
C ASN A 121 -42.59 -26.93 9.04
N PHE A 122 -41.49 -26.76 9.76
CA PHE A 122 -40.25 -27.49 9.49
C PHE A 122 -40.39 -28.95 9.91
N GLU A 123 -39.82 -29.86 9.12
CA GLU A 123 -39.67 -31.25 9.52
C GLU A 123 -38.81 -31.34 10.79
N PRO A 124 -39.20 -32.17 11.77
CA PRO A 124 -38.54 -32.22 13.07
C PRO A 124 -37.14 -32.87 13.03
N MET A 125 -36.72 -33.47 11.91
CA MET A 125 -35.39 -34.06 11.68
C MET A 125 -34.93 -35.06 12.76
N GLU A 126 -35.86 -35.74 13.44
CA GLU A 126 -35.56 -36.63 14.58
C GLU A 126 -34.68 -37.84 14.18
N ASN A 127 -34.60 -38.15 12.89
CA ASN A 127 -33.79 -39.21 12.31
C ASN A 127 -32.47 -38.70 11.66
N VAL A 128 -32.13 -37.42 11.81
CA VAL A 128 -30.93 -36.83 11.20
C VAL A 128 -29.88 -36.53 12.28
N ILE A 129 -28.69 -37.09 12.12
CA ILE A 129 -27.53 -36.79 12.97
C ILE A 129 -26.58 -35.88 12.19
N HIS A 130 -26.44 -34.63 12.64
CA HIS A 130 -25.47 -33.69 12.06
C HIS A 130 -24.08 -33.93 12.66
N ILE A 131 -23.14 -34.37 11.83
CA ILE A 131 -21.73 -34.51 12.19
C ILE A 131 -20.95 -33.41 11.46
N ASP A 132 -20.32 -32.52 12.21
CA ASP A 132 -19.43 -31.49 11.68
C ASP A 132 -18.02 -31.69 12.24
N GLU A 133 -17.07 -32.01 11.37
CA GLU A 133 -15.67 -32.10 11.74
C GLU A 133 -15.02 -30.71 11.73
N LYS A 134 -14.78 -30.19 12.93
CA LYS A 134 -14.14 -28.90 13.10
C LYS A 134 -12.62 -29.04 13.22
N TRP A 135 -11.93 -28.78 12.11
CA TRP A 135 -10.49 -28.62 12.11
C TRP A 135 -10.11 -27.35 12.91
N PHE A 136 -9.27 -27.49 13.93
CA PHE A 136 -8.68 -26.33 14.62
C PHE A 136 -7.84 -25.54 13.61
N ASN A 137 -8.23 -24.28 13.36
CA ASN A 137 -7.77 -23.51 12.22
C ASN A 137 -6.24 -23.25 12.23
N GLN A 138 -5.51 -23.94 11.35
CA GLN A 138 -4.12 -23.59 11.01
C GLN A 138 -4.02 -22.25 10.26
N ASP A 139 -5.11 -21.79 9.64
CA ASP A 139 -5.11 -20.61 8.77
C ASP A 139 -6.29 -19.64 9.01
N LYS A 140 -6.13 -18.40 8.53
CA LYS A 140 -7.11 -17.31 8.62
C LYS A 140 -8.05 -17.35 7.43
N ASN A 141 -9.35 -17.18 7.69
CA ASN A 141 -10.40 -17.22 6.66
C ASN A 141 -10.18 -16.22 5.52
N THR A 142 -9.59 -15.04 5.77
CA THR A 142 -9.33 -14.02 4.75
C THR A 142 -7.86 -13.63 4.76
N ARG A 143 -7.24 -13.58 3.57
CA ARG A 143 -5.86 -13.10 3.38
C ARG A 143 -5.82 -12.04 2.29
N THR A 144 -5.12 -10.94 2.54
CA THR A 144 -4.95 -9.85 1.57
C THR A 144 -3.52 -9.84 1.07
N TYR A 145 -3.35 -10.08 -0.22
CA TYR A 145 -2.06 -10.10 -0.90
C TYR A 145 -1.84 -8.81 -1.69
N MET A 146 -0.58 -8.42 -1.84
CA MET A 146 -0.16 -7.36 -2.74
C MET A 146 0.30 -7.96 -4.06
N LEU A 147 -0.45 -7.67 -5.11
CA LEU A 147 -0.22 -8.16 -6.48
C LEU A 147 0.14 -6.98 -7.37
N LEU A 148 1.09 -7.19 -8.27
CA LEU A 148 1.47 -6.18 -9.27
C LEU A 148 0.38 -6.11 -10.34
#